data_AF-A0A6N2DN47-F1
#
_entry.id   AF-A0A6N2DN47-F1
#
_cell.length_a   1.000
_cell.length_b   1.000
_cell.length_c   1.000
_cell.angle_alpha   90.00
_cell.angle_beta   90.00
_cell.angle_gamma   90.00
#
_symmetry.space_group_name_H-M   'P 1'
#
loop_
_entity.id
_entity.type
_entity.pdbx_description
1 polymer ?
#
loop_
_entity_poly.entity_id
_entity_poly.type
_entity_poly.pdbx_seq_one_letter_code
_entity_poly.pdbx_strand_id
1 'polypeptide(L)'
;MSRVLDITPEHLVEVQRLLRARAPRPATVWAFGSRVLGTATAYSDLDLAIDAGRRLSWAEQADLQEAFEEGALPFRVDIVDWATVSQAFRDRVASQRIPLMILPAIDPQAPATTRAGP
;
A
#
# COMPACT_ATOMS: atom_id res chain seq x y z
N MET A 1 8.90 -13.58 15.97
CA MET A 1 7.79 -14.22 15.22
C MET A 1 7.63 -13.48 13.91
N SER A 2 7.95 -14.12 12.78
CA SER A 2 7.79 -13.55 11.44
C SER A 2 6.31 -13.60 11.07
N ARG A 3 5.61 -12.46 11.06
CA ARG A 3 4.24 -12.40 10.53
C ARG A 3 4.30 -12.49 9.01
N VAL A 4 3.54 -13.40 8.42
CA VAL A 4 3.44 -13.60 6.97
C VAL A 4 2.13 -12.97 6.50
N LEU A 5 2.17 -12.24 5.39
CA LEU A 5 0.97 -11.70 4.77
C LEU A 5 0.24 -12.83 4.03
N ASP A 6 -1.04 -13.03 4.36
CA ASP A 6 -1.90 -13.99 3.69
C ASP A 6 -2.38 -13.44 2.32
N ILE A 7 -1.46 -13.49 1.35
CA ILE A 7 -1.65 -13.09 -0.04
C ILE A 7 -0.73 -13.95 -0.91
N THR A 8 -1.15 -14.28 -2.13
CA THR A 8 -0.26 -15.00 -3.06
C THR A 8 0.84 -14.05 -3.58
N PRO A 9 2.00 -14.58 -3.99
CA PRO A 9 3.06 -13.76 -4.57
C PRO A 9 2.61 -12.94 -5.78
N GLU A 10 1.74 -13.49 -6.63
CA GLU A 10 1.24 -12.84 -7.84
C GLU A 10 0.38 -11.62 -7.50
N HIS A 11 -0.55 -11.77 -6.55
CA HIS A 11 -1.37 -10.65 -6.09
C HIS A 11 -0.52 -9.61 -5.34
N LEU A 12 0.50 -10.03 -4.60
CA LEU A 12 1.45 -9.11 -3.98
C LEU A 12 2.20 -8.27 -5.01
N VAL A 13 2.66 -8.89 -6.11
CA VAL A 13 3.29 -8.16 -7.22
C VAL A 13 2.33 -7.13 -7.82
N GLU A 14 1.07 -7.51 -8.01
CA GLU A 14 0.04 -6.60 -8.56
C GLU A 14 -0.25 -5.43 -7.62
N VAL A 15 -0.43 -5.68 -6.31
CA VAL A 15 -0.59 -4.62 -5.30
C VAL A 15 0.61 -3.66 -5.33
N GLN A 16 1.82 -4.18 -5.35
CA GLN A 16 3.03 -3.37 -5.42
C GLN A 16 3.14 -2.57 -6.72
N ARG A 17 2.69 -3.13 -7.85
CA ARG A 17 2.67 -2.45 -9.15
C ARG A 17 1.72 -1.26 -9.11
N LEU A 18 0.49 -1.45 -8.61
CA LEU A 18 -0.53 -0.40 -8.50
C LEU A 18 -0.09 0.71 -7.55
N LEU A 19 0.45 0.37 -6.37
CA LEU A 19 1.01 1.34 -5.44
C LEU A 19 2.14 2.17 -6.08
N ARG A 20 3.08 1.56 -6.78
CA ARG A 20 4.16 2.30 -7.45
C ARG A 20 3.66 3.28 -8.51
N ALA A 21 2.55 2.94 -9.18
CA ALA A 21 2.00 3.72 -10.27
C ALA A 21 1.12 4.90 -9.77
N ARG A 22 0.40 4.73 -8.67
CA ARG A 22 -0.68 5.65 -8.26
C ARG A 22 -0.51 6.26 -6.87
N ALA A 23 0.22 5.62 -5.96
CA ALA A 23 0.39 6.16 -4.62
C ALA A 23 1.29 7.41 -4.65
N PRO A 24 1.03 8.39 -3.76
CA PRO A 24 1.88 9.57 -3.65
C PRO A 24 3.27 9.22 -3.16
N ARG A 25 4.19 10.15 -3.41
CA ARG A 25 5.60 10.01 -3.09
C ARG A 25 6.11 11.28 -2.41
N PRO A 26 6.92 11.17 -1.34
CA PRO A 26 7.31 9.94 -0.65
C PRO A 26 6.15 9.32 0.14
N ALA A 27 6.16 8.00 0.30
CA ALA A 27 5.21 7.31 1.17
C ALA A 27 5.77 6.01 1.75
N THR A 28 5.34 5.65 2.95
CA THR A 28 5.53 4.32 3.52
C THR A 28 4.21 3.57 3.56
N VAL A 29 4.21 2.33 3.11
CA VAL A 29 3.02 1.48 3.06
C VAL A 29 3.19 0.28 3.97
N TRP A 30 2.19 0.05 4.82
CA TRP A 30 2.11 -1.14 5.67
C TRP A 30 0.84 -1.91 5.39
N ALA A 31 0.92 -3.23 5.45
CA ALA A 31 -0.28 -4.07 5.53
C ALA A 31 -0.62 -4.30 7.01
N PHE A 32 -1.92 -4.36 7.32
CA PHE A 32 -2.41 -4.73 8.65
C PHE A 32 -3.70 -5.55 8.54
N GLY A 33 -4.37 -5.76 9.67
CA GLY A 33 -5.69 -6.38 9.68
C GLY A 33 -5.65 -7.90 9.52
N SER A 34 -6.76 -8.46 9.02
CA SER A 34 -7.03 -9.90 9.09
C SER A 34 -6.00 -10.76 8.35
N ARG A 35 -5.53 -10.29 7.19
CA ARG A 35 -4.52 -10.97 6.35
C ARG A 35 -3.12 -10.96 6.97
N VAL A 36 -2.85 -10.07 7.93
CA VAL A 36 -1.60 -10.05 8.70
C VAL A 36 -1.72 -10.84 10.01
N LEU A 37 -2.92 -10.88 10.58
CA LEU A 37 -3.21 -11.59 11.82
C LEU A 37 -3.48 -13.10 11.62
N GLY A 38 -3.62 -13.56 10.37
CA GLY A 38 -3.92 -14.96 10.05
C GLY A 38 -5.38 -15.34 10.32
N THR A 39 -6.27 -14.35 10.39
CA THR A 39 -7.71 -14.54 10.61
C THR A 39 -8.54 -14.19 9.37
N ALA A 40 -7.88 -14.03 8.21
CA ALA A 40 -8.54 -13.72 6.95
C ALA A 40 -9.30 -14.92 6.39
N THR A 41 -10.34 -14.61 5.63
CA THR A 41 -11.06 -15.54 4.76
C THR A 41 -10.71 -15.22 3.30
N ALA A 42 -11.12 -16.07 2.36
CA ALA A 42 -10.91 -15.83 0.94
C ALA A 42 -11.47 -14.47 0.45
N TYR A 43 -12.55 -14.00 1.08
CA TYR A 43 -13.23 -12.74 0.74
C TYR A 43 -12.82 -11.55 1.61
N SER A 44 -11.87 -11.72 2.53
CA SER A 44 -11.42 -10.63 3.39
C SER A 44 -10.67 -9.58 2.58
N ASP A 45 -10.87 -8.32 2.90
CA ASP A 45 -10.14 -7.23 2.23
C ASP A 45 -8.66 -7.23 2.66
N LEU A 46 -7.83 -6.54 1.88
CA LEU A 46 -6.45 -6.23 2.22
C LEU A 46 -6.37 -4.81 2.76
N ASP A 47 -6.10 -4.67 4.06
CA ASP A 47 -5.99 -3.37 4.71
C ASP A 47 -4.56 -2.80 4.54
N LEU A 48 -4.45 -1.63 3.89
CA LEU A 48 -3.20 -0.92 3.68
C LEU A 48 -3.22 0.45 4.37
N ALA A 49 -2.23 0.70 5.22
CA ALA A 49 -1.99 2.02 5.79
C ALA A 49 -0.91 2.74 4.97
N ILE A 50 -1.23 3.94 4.50
CA ILE A 50 -0.31 4.78 3.73
C ILE A 50 0.06 6.02 4.54
N ASP A 51 1.36 6.20 4.79
CA ASP A 51 1.92 7.38 5.42
C ASP A 51 2.76 8.16 4.40
N ALA A 52 2.17 9.24 3.89
CA ALA A 52 2.82 10.18 2.98
C ALA A 52 3.44 11.39 3.71
N GLY A 53 3.55 11.36 5.06
CA GLY A 53 3.96 12.50 5.88
C GLY A 53 2.95 13.66 5.91
N ARG A 54 1.83 13.53 5.20
CA ARG A 54 0.71 14.45 5.14
C ARG A 54 -0.58 13.68 4.88
N ARG A 55 -1.72 14.35 5.06
CA ARG A 55 -3.01 13.81 4.61
C ARG A 55 -2.98 13.56 3.10
N LEU A 56 -3.58 12.44 2.71
CA LEU A 56 -3.89 12.14 1.33
C LEU A 56 -5.01 13.08 0.88
N SER A 57 -4.85 13.66 -0.31
CA SER A 57 -5.93 14.39 -0.94
C SER A 57 -7.03 13.44 -1.40
N TRP A 58 -8.24 13.97 -1.59
CA TRP A 58 -9.37 13.21 -2.12
C TRP A 58 -9.05 12.58 -3.48
N ALA A 59 -8.34 13.30 -4.35
CA ALA A 59 -7.92 12.79 -5.66
C ALA A 59 -6.95 11.61 -5.52
N GLU A 60 -5.95 11.70 -4.63
CA GLU A 60 -5.01 10.60 -4.39
C GLU A 60 -5.70 9.35 -3.83
N GLN A 61 -6.68 9.52 -2.95
CA GLN A 61 -7.45 8.39 -2.42
C GLN A 61 -8.33 7.76 -3.52
N ALA A 62 -9.00 8.58 -4.32
CA ALA A 62 -9.83 8.11 -5.43
C ALA A 62 -9.01 7.38 -6.49
N ASP A 63 -7.88 7.95 -6.92
CA ASP A 63 -6.98 7.35 -7.90
C ASP A 63 -6.44 5.99 -7.43
N LEU A 64 -6.14 5.85 -6.14
CA LEU A 64 -5.73 4.58 -5.54
C LEU A 64 -6.86 3.56 -5.55
N GLN A 65 -8.05 3.98 -5.10
CA GLN A 65 -9.22 3.12 -5.04
C GLN A 65 -9.59 2.59 -6.44
N GLU A 66 -9.68 3.47 -7.43
CA GLU A 66 -9.96 3.12 -8.83
C GLU A 66 -8.92 2.13 -9.35
N ALA A 67 -7.62 2.39 -9.11
CA ALA A 67 -6.57 1.50 -9.57
C ALA A 67 -6.62 0.09 -8.95
N PHE A 68 -7.06 -0.04 -7.70
CA PHE A 68 -7.27 -1.34 -7.08
C PHE A 68 -8.55 -2.04 -7.56
N GLU A 69 -9.60 -1.28 -7.85
CA GLU A 69 -10.85 -1.80 -8.42
C GLU A 69 -10.69 -2.30 -9.86
N GLU A 70 -9.89 -1.60 -10.67
CA GLU A 70 -9.52 -2.01 -12.03
C GLU A 70 -8.44 -3.12 -12.05
N GLY A 71 -7.78 -3.35 -10.91
CA GLY A 71 -6.72 -4.33 -10.76
C GLY A 71 -7.22 -5.78 -10.82
N ALA A 72 -6.34 -6.70 -11.22
CA ALA A 72 -6.66 -8.13 -11.27
C ALA A 72 -6.53 -8.81 -9.89
N LEU A 73 -7.19 -8.26 -8.86
CA LEU A 73 -7.17 -8.79 -7.49
C LEU A 73 -8.51 -9.47 -7.15
N PRO A 74 -8.50 -10.66 -6.50
CA PRO A 74 -9.73 -11.38 -6.15
C PRO A 74 -10.39 -10.87 -4.85
N PHE A 75 -9.89 -9.80 -4.27
CA PHE A 75 -10.36 -9.17 -3.04
C PHE A 75 -10.23 -7.65 -3.14
N ARG A 76 -10.96 -6.91 -2.29
CA ARG A 76 -10.83 -5.45 -2.25
C ARG A 76 -9.61 -5.06 -1.43
N VAL A 77 -9.10 -3.87 -1.70
CA VAL A 77 -8.04 -3.24 -0.93
C VAL A 77 -8.64 -2.04 -0.21
N ASP A 78 -8.51 -1.98 1.11
CA ASP A 78 -8.95 -0.84 1.91
C ASP A 78 -7.75 0.07 2.20
N ILE A 79 -7.89 1.36 1.88
CA ILE A 79 -6.83 2.36 1.99
C ILE A 79 -7.08 3.27 3.17
N VAL A 80 -6.16 3.22 4.14
CA VAL A 80 -6.20 4.06 5.33
C VAL A 80 -5.12 5.13 5.26
N ASP A 81 -5.53 6.39 5.23
CA ASP A 81 -4.65 7.54 5.38
C ASP A 81 -4.13 7.63 6.82
N TRP A 82 -2.85 7.32 7.01
CA TRP A 82 -2.19 7.31 8.31
C TRP A 82 -2.23 8.67 9.02
N ALA A 83 -2.24 9.78 8.25
CA ALA A 83 -2.26 11.12 8.83
C ALA A 83 -3.63 11.51 9.43
N THR A 84 -4.70 10.75 9.14
CA THR A 84 -6.07 11.06 9.60
C THR A 84 -6.56 10.16 10.74
N VAL A 85 -5.96 8.98 10.92
CA VAL A 85 -6.37 8.04 11.96
C VAL A 85 -6.04 8.53 13.38
N SER A 86 -6.89 8.14 14.33
CA SER A 86 -6.70 8.46 15.75
C SER A 86 -5.47 7.78 16.35
N GLN A 87 -4.93 8.33 17.43
CA GLN A 87 -3.76 7.76 18.11
C GLN A 87 -4.01 6.31 18.56
N ALA A 88 -5.18 6.02 19.14
CA ALA A 88 -5.54 4.67 19.56
C ALA A 88 -5.54 3.67 18.40
N PHE A 89 -5.98 4.09 17.21
CA PHE A 89 -5.92 3.26 16.01
C PHE A 89 -4.46 3.06 15.55
N ARG A 90 -3.64 4.11 15.59
CA ARG A 90 -2.21 4.01 15.27
C ARG A 90 -1.50 3.02 16.19
N ASP A 91 -1.75 3.07 17.49
CA ASP A 91 -1.14 2.17 18.47
C ASP A 91 -1.51 0.71 18.20
N ARG A 92 -2.79 0.47 17.89
CA ARG A 92 -3.28 -0.85 17.49
C ARG A 92 -2.56 -1.34 16.23
N VAL A 93 -2.57 -0.55 15.15
CA VAL A 93 -1.96 -0.94 13.87
C VAL A 93 -0.45 -1.10 13.99
N ALA A 94 0.25 -0.22 14.71
CA ALA A 94 1.70 -0.27 14.90
C ALA A 94 2.16 -1.61 15.52
N SER A 95 1.36 -2.20 16.42
CA SER A 95 1.66 -3.49 17.05
C SER A 95 1.41 -4.71 16.15
N GLN A 96 0.61 -4.56 15.09
CA GLN A 96 0.11 -5.68 14.27
C GLN A 96 0.42 -5.58 12.77
N ARG A 97 1.05 -4.50 12.32
CA ARG A 97 1.38 -4.27 10.90
C ARG A 97 2.65 -4.98 10.46
N ILE A 98 2.82 -5.10 9.15
CA ILE A 98 4.07 -5.47 8.50
C ILE A 98 4.44 -4.45 7.42
N PRO A 99 5.73 -4.16 7.20
CA PRO A 99 6.17 -3.30 6.11
C PRO A 99 5.88 -3.96 4.76
N LEU A 100 5.21 -3.22 3.86
CA LEU A 100 4.92 -3.67 2.50
C LEU A 100 5.90 -3.05 1.51
N MET A 101 6.05 -1.72 1.56
CA MET A 101 6.88 -0.97 0.63
C MET A 101 7.23 0.42 1.17
N ILE A 102 8.39 0.94 0.76
CA ILE A 102 8.73 2.34 0.86
C ILE A 102 8.81 2.91 -0.55
N LEU A 103 8.04 3.97 -0.81
CA LEU A 103 8.06 4.74 -2.03
C LEU A 103 8.90 6.00 -1.78
N PRO A 104 10.14 6.07 -2.27
CA PRO A 104 10.95 7.27 -2.10
C PRO A 104 10.34 8.43 -2.87
N ALA A 105 10.69 9.65 -2.45
CA ALA A 105 10.44 10.84 -3.25
C ALA A 105 11.03 10.62 -4.65
N ILE A 106 10.31 11.04 -5.68
CA ILE A 106 10.88 11.06 -7.04
C ILE A 106 11.95 12.14 -7.03
N ASP A 107 13.21 11.71 -7.16
CA ASP A 107 14.31 12.65 -7.31
C ASP A 107 14.14 13.39 -8.64
N PRO A 108 13.95 14.73 -8.62
CA PRO A 108 13.83 15.51 -9.85
C PRO A 108 15.13 15.52 -10.69
N GLN A 109 16.24 14.97 -10.18
CA GLN A 109 17.52 14.88 -10.86
C GLN A 109 17.94 13.44 -11.23
N ALA A 110 17.07 12.43 -11.02
CA ALA A 110 17.38 11.08 -11.50
C ALA A 110 17.50 11.10 -13.03
N PRO A 111 18.66 10.72 -13.62
CA PRO A 111 18.81 10.72 -15.06
C PRO A 111 17.77 9.77 -15.64
N ALA A 112 16.92 10.28 -16.54
CA ALA A 112 16.10 9.45 -17.39
C ALA A 112 17.04 8.39 -17.98
N THR A 113 16.84 7.13 -17.61
CA THR A 113 17.68 6.05 -18.12
C THR A 113 17.52 6.06 -19.64
N THR A 114 18.50 6.66 -20.30
CA THR A 114 18.72 6.58 -21.73
C THR A 114 18.89 5.09 -22.03
N ARG A 115 17.81 4.44 -22.49
CA ARG A 115 17.93 3.27 -23.37
C ARG A 115 18.45 3.79 -24.71
N ALA A 116 19.75 4.07 -24.77
CA ALA A 116 20.50 4.00 -26.01
C ALA A 116 20.96 2.55 -26.14
N GLY A 117 20.29 1.81 -27.02
CA GLY A 117 20.78 0.55 -27.57
C GLY A 117 20.80 0.68 -29.09
N PRO A 118 21.75 0.00 -29.76
CA PRO A 118 22.44 0.45 -30.98
C PRO A 118 21.55 0.62 -32.22
#